data_AF-A0A0C3MWI3-F1
#
_entry.id   AF-A0A0C3MWI3-F1
#
_cell.length_a   1.000
_cell.length_b   1.000
_cell.length_c   1.000
_cell.angle_alpha   90.00
_cell.angle_beta   90.00
_cell.angle_gamma   90.00
#
_symmetry.space_group_name_H-M   'P 1'
#
loop_
_entity.id
_entity.type
_entity.pdbx_description
1 polymer ?
#
loop_
_entity_poly.entity_id
_entity_poly.type
_entity_poly.pdbx_seq_one_letter_code
_entity_poly.pdbx_strand_id
1 'polypeptide(L)'
;MGGGSDILSSPPTTLSEEFLSMLTTADAEELDEVIDALCLAIVCASQWRNSFAPAACLPGDVLLLIFELGLENRDTSTLRSLSQVCSRWRSIILQAPLLWCKALNLVDSAMWVAKILRRTQAVPLDIHFDTAEDNTGYAIPNLTTILANYFERCANLHIEGYGDDIEEVLGTAITATRQISLTPFFLFQSHASPPSISKAVYSAGMSFAQS
;
A
#
# COMPACT_ATOMS: atom_id res chain seq x y z
N MET A 1 28.07 9.58 38.77
CA MET A 1 29.16 8.85 38.08
C MET A 1 28.66 8.60 36.67
N GLY A 2 28.98 9.39 35.65
CA GLY A 2 30.25 10.07 35.40
C GLY A 2 30.99 9.27 34.34
N GLY A 3 30.69 9.55 33.07
CA GLY A 3 31.25 8.86 31.92
C GLY A 3 30.81 9.57 30.65
N GLY A 4 31.17 10.86 30.54
CA GLY A 4 31.02 11.62 29.31
C GLY A 4 31.99 11.04 28.29
N SER A 5 31.47 10.28 27.34
CA SER A 5 32.24 9.80 26.21
C SER A 5 32.62 11.00 25.36
N ASP A 6 33.90 11.37 25.38
CA ASP A 6 34.53 12.21 24.39
C ASP A 6 34.35 11.56 23.02
N ILE A 7 33.29 11.96 22.31
CA ILE A 7 33.08 11.61 20.91
C ILE A 7 34.20 12.33 20.15
N LEU A 8 35.26 11.57 19.85
CA LEU A 8 36.39 12.01 19.03
C LEU A 8 35.87 12.64 17.74
N SER A 9 35.97 13.96 17.68
CA SER A 9 35.84 14.77 16.48
C SER A 9 37.02 14.46 15.55
N SER A 10 36.95 13.33 14.84
CA SER A 10 37.85 13.10 13.71
C SER A 10 37.61 14.22 12.69
N PRO A 11 38.67 14.90 12.21
CA PRO A 11 38.50 15.92 11.18
C PRO A 11 37.81 15.31 9.95
N PRO A 12 36.94 16.08 9.27
CA PRO A 12 36.28 15.60 8.06
C PRO A 12 37.36 15.18 7.07
N THR A 13 37.24 13.96 6.55
CA THR A 13 38.17 13.43 5.55
C THR A 13 38.06 14.30 4.30
N THR A 14 39.04 15.17 4.09
CA THR A 14 39.15 15.98 2.87
C THR A 14 39.47 15.06 1.69
N LEU A 15 38.87 15.34 0.53
CA LEU A 15 39.23 14.67 -0.72
C LEU A 15 40.73 14.87 -0.99
N SER A 16 41.39 13.90 -1.64
CA SER A 16 42.81 14.05 -1.96
C SER A 16 43.03 15.19 -2.97
N GLU A 17 44.11 15.94 -2.81
CA GLU A 17 44.54 16.98 -3.76
C GLU A 17 44.67 16.42 -5.19
N GLU A 18 45.06 15.16 -5.32
CA GLU A 18 45.13 14.43 -6.60
C GLU A 18 43.76 14.33 -7.27
N PHE A 19 42.71 14.01 -6.50
CA PHE A 19 41.34 13.93 -7.02
C PHE A 19 40.82 15.30 -7.44
N LEU A 20 41.12 16.36 -6.67
CA LEU A 20 40.76 17.73 -7.02
C LEU A 20 41.47 18.18 -8.30
N SER A 21 42.77 17.87 -8.44
CA SER A 21 43.52 18.16 -9.65
C SER A 21 42.92 17.45 -10.86
N MET A 22 42.56 16.17 -10.73
CA MET A 22 41.90 15.39 -11.80
C MET A 22 40.59 16.06 -12.25
N LEU A 23 39.74 16.49 -11.31
CA LEU A 23 38.47 17.16 -11.62
C LEU A 23 38.66 18.49 -12.37
N THR A 24 39.74 19.22 -12.10
CA THR A 24 39.98 20.51 -12.78
C THR A 24 40.49 20.37 -14.21
N THR A 25 41.04 19.20 -14.58
CA THR A 25 41.59 18.94 -15.90
C THR A 25 40.69 18.08 -16.79
N ALA A 26 39.68 17.44 -16.21
CA ALA A 26 38.77 16.55 -16.90
C ALA A 26 37.90 17.29 -17.92
N ASP A 27 37.63 16.65 -19.06
CA ASP A 27 36.59 17.11 -19.97
C ASP A 27 35.18 16.68 -19.52
N ALA A 28 34.15 16.99 -20.31
CA ALA A 28 32.77 16.69 -19.94
C ALA A 28 32.46 15.19 -19.88
N GLU A 29 33.06 14.38 -20.76
CA GLU A 29 32.82 12.94 -20.80
C GLU A 29 33.50 12.25 -19.60
N GLU A 30 34.74 12.62 -19.32
CA GLU A 30 35.47 12.14 -18.14
C GLU A 30 34.76 12.54 -16.83
N LEU A 31 34.17 13.74 -16.77
CA LEU A 31 33.42 14.18 -15.60
C LEU A 31 32.13 13.35 -15.39
N ASP A 32 31.41 13.04 -16.47
CA ASP A 32 30.22 12.17 -16.40
C ASP A 32 30.58 10.76 -15.91
N GLU A 33 31.69 10.18 -16.38
CA GLU A 33 32.18 8.89 -15.88
C GLU A 33 32.52 8.92 -14.37
N VAL A 34 33.15 10.00 -13.91
CA VAL A 34 33.45 10.19 -12.48
C VAL A 34 32.17 10.34 -11.66
N ILE A 35 31.18 11.08 -12.16
CA ILE A 35 29.87 11.22 -11.51
C ILE A 35 29.18 9.86 -11.38
N ASP A 36 29.18 9.05 -12.44
CA ASP A 36 28.59 7.71 -12.43
C ASP A 36 29.31 6.78 -11.44
N ALA A 37 30.64 6.81 -11.42
CA ALA A 37 31.44 6.03 -10.47
C ALA A 37 31.18 6.42 -9.01
N LEU A 38 31.07 7.73 -8.71
CA LEU A 38 30.73 8.22 -7.38
C LEU A 38 29.29 7.83 -6.99
N CYS A 39 28.33 7.93 -7.91
CA CYS A 39 26.96 7.48 -7.67
C CYS A 39 26.92 5.99 -7.31
N LEU A 40 27.67 5.16 -8.04
CA LEU A 40 27.80 3.73 -7.74
C LEU A 40 28.42 3.50 -6.36
N ALA A 41 29.50 4.21 -6.01
CA ALA A 41 30.15 4.11 -4.71
C ALA A 41 29.20 4.50 -3.55
N ILE A 42 28.42 5.57 -3.71
CA ILE A 42 27.40 6.00 -2.73
C ILE A 42 26.34 4.92 -2.54
N VAL A 43 25.86 4.31 -3.63
CA VAL A 43 24.89 3.21 -3.57
C VAL A 43 25.48 2.01 -2.82
N CYS A 44 26.70 1.58 -3.15
CA CYS A 44 27.39 0.48 -2.50
C CYS A 44 27.62 0.74 -1.00
N ALA A 45 28.13 1.91 -0.64
CA ALA A 45 28.34 2.30 0.76
C ALA A 45 27.03 2.36 1.53
N SER A 46 25.95 2.87 0.91
CA SER A 46 24.62 2.90 1.52
C SER A 46 24.05 1.51 1.74
N GLN A 47 24.20 0.60 0.77
CA GLN A 47 23.79 -0.81 0.91
C GLN A 47 24.56 -1.50 2.03
N TRP A 48 25.88 -1.28 2.11
CA TRP A 48 26.72 -1.83 3.16
C TRP A 48 26.34 -1.26 4.53
N ARG A 49 26.16 0.05 4.67
CA ARG A 49 25.67 0.65 5.93
C ARG A 49 24.32 0.06 6.34
N ASN A 50 23.40 -0.09 5.38
CA ASN A 50 22.08 -0.63 5.63
C ASN A 50 22.11 -2.10 6.04
N SER A 51 23.12 -2.89 5.63
CA SER A 51 23.24 -4.29 6.06
C SER A 51 23.54 -4.44 7.56
N PHE A 52 24.06 -3.39 8.21
CA PHE A 52 24.24 -3.35 9.67
C PHE A 52 23.04 -2.83 10.44
N ALA A 53 22.02 -2.26 9.76
CA ALA A 53 20.83 -1.78 10.44
C ALA A 53 20.05 -2.98 11.02
N PRO A 54 19.50 -2.91 12.25
CA PRO A 54 18.71 -4.00 12.83
C PRO A 54 17.58 -4.47 11.90
N ALA A 55 16.94 -3.53 11.19
CA ALA A 55 15.92 -3.79 10.19
C ALA A 55 16.38 -4.69 9.02
N ALA A 56 17.67 -4.67 8.68
CA ALA A 56 18.24 -5.54 7.64
C ALA A 56 18.56 -6.95 8.14
N CYS A 57 18.64 -7.16 9.47
CA CYS A 57 18.85 -8.46 10.09
C CYS A 57 17.54 -9.20 10.41
N LEU A 58 16.39 -8.52 10.40
CA LEU A 58 15.09 -9.15 10.69
C LEU A 58 14.73 -10.19 9.62
N PRO A 59 14.19 -11.36 9.99
CA PRO A 59 13.59 -12.30 9.04
C PRO A 59 12.48 -11.66 8.21
N GLY A 60 12.23 -12.17 7.00
CA GLY A 60 11.20 -11.66 6.10
C GLY A 60 9.82 -11.63 6.75
N ASP A 61 9.46 -12.69 7.48
CA ASP A 61 8.15 -12.83 8.12
C ASP A 61 7.93 -11.79 9.23
N VAL A 62 8.98 -11.47 9.98
CA VAL A 62 8.92 -10.43 11.02
C VAL A 62 8.70 -9.05 10.38
N LEU A 63 9.35 -8.77 9.24
CA LEU A 63 9.11 -7.54 8.48
C LEU A 63 7.67 -7.49 7.95
N LEU A 64 7.12 -8.60 7.46
CA LEU A 64 5.72 -8.65 7.01
C LEU A 64 4.74 -8.34 8.15
N LEU A 65 4.97 -8.87 9.35
CA LEU A 65 4.17 -8.55 10.53
C LEU A 65 4.24 -7.05 10.88
N ILE A 66 5.44 -6.46 10.83
CA ILE A 66 5.61 -5.01 11.04
C ILE A 66 4.84 -4.20 9.99
N PHE A 67 4.92 -4.59 8.72
CA PHE A 67 4.21 -3.91 7.64
C PHE A 67 2.69 -4.02 7.82
N GLU A 68 2.21 -5.19 8.22
CA GLU A 68 0.79 -5.41 8.50
C GLU A 68 0.29 -4.54 9.65
N LEU A 69 1.05 -4.44 10.74
CA LEU A 69 0.74 -3.54 11.86
C LEU A 69 0.72 -2.06 11.44
N GLY A 70 1.51 -1.68 10.44
CA GLY A 70 1.49 -0.32 9.91
C GLY A 70 0.26 0.01 9.05
N LEU A 71 -0.60 -0.96 8.72
CA LEU A 71 -1.71 -0.78 7.78
C LEU A 71 -3.09 -0.61 8.44
N GLU A 72 -3.14 -0.09 9.66
CA GLU A 72 -4.39 0.04 10.45
C GLU A 72 -5.56 0.67 9.66
N ASN A 73 -5.28 1.57 8.69
CA ASN A 73 -6.31 2.28 7.92
C ASN A 73 -6.31 1.98 6.41
N ARG A 74 -5.85 0.78 5.98
CA ARG A 74 -5.81 0.39 4.56
C ARG A 74 -5.08 1.42 3.66
N ASP A 75 -4.05 2.05 4.22
CA ASP A 75 -3.36 3.16 3.57
C ASP A 75 -2.23 2.69 2.65
N THR A 76 -2.43 2.87 1.33
CA THR A 76 -1.42 2.54 0.32
C THR A 76 -0.20 3.47 0.38
N SER A 77 -0.35 4.66 0.96
CA SER A 77 0.74 5.63 1.15
C SER A 77 1.78 5.09 2.14
N THR A 78 1.33 4.42 3.20
CA THR A 78 2.21 3.77 4.17
C THR A 78 3.03 2.66 3.51
N LEU A 79 2.41 1.76 2.74
CA LEU A 79 3.17 0.76 1.96
C LEU A 79 4.15 1.41 0.97
N ARG A 80 3.75 2.51 0.33
CA ARG A 80 4.63 3.25 -0.58
C ARG A 80 5.84 3.77 0.17
N SER A 81 5.66 4.41 1.31
CA SER A 81 6.73 4.93 2.16
C SER A 81 7.66 3.81 2.67
N LEU A 82 7.09 2.72 3.18
CA LEU A 82 7.86 1.54 3.63
C LEU A 82 8.68 0.93 2.49
N SER A 83 8.14 0.91 1.26
CA SER A 83 8.88 0.42 0.09
C SER A 83 10.07 1.30 -0.29
N GLN A 84 10.17 2.54 0.19
CA GLN A 84 11.31 3.42 -0.10
C GLN A 84 12.48 3.26 0.88
N VAL A 85 12.32 2.53 1.99
CA VAL A 85 13.36 2.41 3.02
C VAL A 85 14.62 1.75 2.49
N CYS A 86 14.50 0.57 1.86
CA CYS A 86 15.60 -0.10 1.19
C CYS A 86 15.09 -1.07 0.11
N SER A 87 16.00 -1.57 -0.74
CA SER A 87 15.67 -2.55 -1.80
C SER A 87 15.06 -3.84 -1.24
N ARG A 88 15.53 -4.30 -0.08
CA ARG A 88 15.01 -5.50 0.59
C ARG A 88 13.55 -5.33 1.03
N TRP A 89 13.21 -4.21 1.68
CA TRP A 89 11.84 -3.91 2.10
C TRP A 89 10.91 -3.80 0.90
N ARG A 90 11.33 -3.10 -0.16
CA ARG A 90 10.60 -3.03 -1.42
C ARG A 90 10.32 -4.43 -1.99
N SER A 91 11.34 -5.28 -2.05
CA SER A 91 11.22 -6.64 -2.59
C SER A 91 10.19 -7.45 -1.81
N ILE A 92 10.28 -7.45 -0.48
CA ILE A 92 9.34 -8.17 0.40
C ILE A 92 7.91 -7.65 0.21
N ILE A 93 7.70 -6.34 0.25
CA ILE A 93 6.36 -5.73 0.10
C ILE A 93 5.78 -6.06 -1.27
N LEU A 94 6.55 -5.96 -2.36
CA LEU A 94 6.07 -6.28 -3.71
C LEU A 94 5.73 -7.77 -3.90
N GLN A 95 6.37 -8.65 -3.15
CA GLN A 95 6.15 -10.11 -3.19
C GLN A 95 5.09 -10.59 -2.19
N ALA A 96 4.41 -9.68 -1.48
CA ALA A 96 3.40 -10.03 -0.47
C ALA A 96 1.98 -9.61 -0.90
N PRO A 97 1.28 -10.43 -1.72
CA PRO A 97 -0.06 -10.12 -2.22
C PRO A 97 -1.09 -9.80 -1.12
N LEU A 98 -0.99 -10.45 0.04
CA LEU A 98 -1.88 -10.24 1.19
C LEU A 98 -1.79 -8.81 1.74
N LEU A 99 -0.61 -8.19 1.73
CA LEU A 99 -0.45 -6.79 2.16
C LEU A 99 -1.19 -5.84 1.21
N TRP A 100 -1.09 -6.09 -0.11
CA TRP A 100 -1.80 -5.31 -1.12
C TRP A 100 -3.31 -5.48 -1.04
N CYS A 101 -3.79 -6.66 -0.62
CA CYS A 101 -5.20 -6.89 -0.39
C CYS A 101 -5.71 -6.03 0.78
N LYS A 102 -4.99 -6.03 1.91
CA LYS A 102 -5.34 -5.21 3.08
C LYS A 102 -5.26 -3.72 2.79
N ALA A 103 -4.29 -3.29 1.98
CA ALA A 103 -4.12 -1.90 1.60
C ALA A 103 -5.05 -1.45 0.45
N LEU A 104 -5.92 -2.31 -0.08
CA LEU A 104 -6.82 -1.91 -1.17
C LEU A 104 -7.79 -0.83 -0.69
N ASN A 105 -7.65 0.38 -1.25
CA ASN A 105 -8.54 1.51 -1.01
C ASN A 105 -9.21 1.92 -2.33
N LEU A 106 -10.54 2.00 -2.33
CA LEU A 106 -11.32 2.31 -3.52
C LEU A 106 -11.32 3.79 -3.88
N VAL A 107 -10.96 4.68 -2.95
CA VAL A 107 -10.87 6.13 -3.17
C VAL A 107 -9.65 6.51 -4.01
N ASP A 108 -8.69 5.59 -4.17
CA ASP A 108 -7.53 5.80 -5.03
C ASP A 108 -7.89 5.87 -6.52
N SER A 109 -7.05 6.53 -7.33
CA SER A 109 -7.25 6.59 -8.79
C SER A 109 -7.37 5.19 -9.42
N ALA A 110 -8.21 5.04 -10.45
CA ALA A 110 -8.45 3.76 -11.12
C ALA A 110 -7.16 3.07 -11.63
N MET A 111 -6.20 3.85 -12.14
CA MET A 111 -4.90 3.32 -12.56
C MET A 111 -4.12 2.70 -11.39
N TRP A 112 -4.20 3.29 -10.21
CA TRP A 112 -3.56 2.78 -9.00
C TRP A 112 -4.26 1.54 -8.46
N VAL A 113 -5.60 1.54 -8.42
CA VAL A 113 -6.39 0.35 -8.05
C VAL A 113 -6.06 -0.83 -8.96
N ALA A 114 -6.00 -0.63 -10.29
CA ALA A 114 -5.58 -1.67 -11.22
C ALA A 114 -4.17 -2.21 -10.93
N LYS A 115 -3.24 -1.36 -10.49
CA LYS A 115 -1.89 -1.77 -10.09
C LYS A 115 -1.89 -2.59 -8.80
N ILE A 116 -2.74 -2.24 -7.83
CA ILE A 116 -2.92 -3.02 -6.59
C ILE A 116 -3.53 -4.37 -6.92
N LEU A 117 -4.60 -4.42 -7.73
CA LEU A 117 -5.26 -5.67 -8.14
C LEU A 117 -4.30 -6.64 -8.85
N ARG A 118 -3.35 -6.12 -9.65
CA ARG A 118 -2.28 -6.95 -10.24
C ARG A 118 -1.33 -7.52 -9.17
N ARG A 119 -1.06 -6.77 -8.11
CA ARG A 119 -0.17 -7.19 -7.01
C ARG A 119 -0.84 -8.16 -6.03
N THR A 120 -2.17 -8.14 -5.91
CA THR A 120 -2.90 -9.13 -5.11
C THR A 120 -2.96 -10.52 -5.77
N GLN A 121 -2.56 -10.66 -7.04
CA GLN A 121 -2.47 -11.93 -7.77
C GLN A 121 -3.77 -12.75 -7.71
N ALA A 122 -3.75 -13.96 -7.15
CA ALA A 122 -4.91 -14.84 -7.00
C ALA A 122 -5.44 -14.88 -5.55
N VAL A 123 -4.92 -14.01 -4.68
CA VAL A 123 -5.35 -13.98 -3.27
C VAL A 123 -6.78 -13.45 -3.18
N PRO A 124 -7.61 -14.00 -2.26
CA PRO A 124 -8.95 -13.51 -2.03
C PRO A 124 -8.96 -12.04 -1.59
N LEU A 125 -9.89 -11.27 -2.14
CA LEU A 125 -10.07 -9.85 -1.88
C LEU A 125 -11.01 -9.63 -0.69
N ASP A 126 -10.62 -8.72 0.19
CA ASP A 126 -11.45 -8.20 1.28
C ASP A 126 -11.78 -6.73 0.99
N ILE A 127 -12.98 -6.50 0.44
CA ILE A 127 -13.42 -5.20 -0.05
C ILE A 127 -14.25 -4.54 1.04
N HIS A 128 -13.79 -3.38 1.49
CA HIS A 128 -14.51 -2.49 2.38
C HIS A 128 -14.79 -1.19 1.65
N PHE A 129 -16.06 -0.79 1.61
CA PHE A 129 -16.50 0.43 0.97
C PHE A 129 -17.47 1.18 1.87
N ASP A 130 -17.16 2.42 2.22
CA ASP A 130 -18.08 3.33 2.88
C ASP A 130 -18.45 4.45 1.89
N THR A 131 -19.73 4.55 1.50
CA THR A 131 -20.18 5.59 0.56
C THR A 131 -20.00 6.99 1.14
N ALA A 132 -19.99 7.14 2.46
CA ALA A 132 -19.79 8.44 3.11
C ALA A 132 -18.36 8.98 2.96
N GLU A 133 -17.39 8.12 2.65
CA GLU A 133 -15.98 8.51 2.48
C GLU A 133 -15.62 8.86 1.02
N ASP A 134 -16.50 8.61 0.05
CA ASP A 134 -16.22 8.89 -1.37
C ASP A 134 -16.40 10.37 -1.72
N ASN A 135 -15.48 11.20 -1.22
CA ASN A 135 -15.39 12.60 -1.59
C ASN A 135 -14.79 12.81 -3.00
N THR A 136 -14.31 11.73 -3.64
CA THR A 136 -13.53 11.80 -4.89
C THR A 136 -14.34 11.43 -6.13
N GLY A 137 -15.42 10.67 -5.96
CA GLY A 137 -16.17 10.05 -7.06
C GLY A 137 -15.44 8.88 -7.74
N TYR A 138 -14.30 8.42 -7.21
CA TYR A 138 -13.55 7.28 -7.76
C TYR A 138 -14.02 5.94 -7.21
N ALA A 139 -14.59 5.91 -6.00
CA ALA A 139 -14.83 4.66 -5.32
C ALA A 139 -15.92 3.82 -5.99
N ILE A 140 -17.02 4.43 -6.44
CA ILE A 140 -18.08 3.74 -7.16
C ILE A 140 -17.59 3.10 -8.48
N PRO A 141 -16.91 3.83 -9.40
CA PRO A 141 -16.33 3.23 -10.60
C PRO A 141 -15.33 2.10 -10.31
N ASN A 142 -14.49 2.26 -9.28
CA ASN A 142 -13.52 1.25 -8.89
C ASN A 142 -14.20 0.00 -8.34
N LEU A 143 -15.20 0.16 -7.48
CA LEU A 143 -15.99 -0.95 -6.95
C LEU A 143 -16.69 -1.70 -8.08
N THR A 144 -17.34 -0.97 -8.99
CA THR A 144 -18.02 -1.55 -10.16
C THR A 144 -17.04 -2.36 -11.01
N THR A 145 -15.84 -1.83 -11.26
CA THR A 145 -14.78 -2.51 -11.99
C THR A 145 -14.33 -3.79 -11.27
N ILE A 146 -14.18 -3.75 -9.95
CA ILE A 146 -13.77 -4.92 -9.17
C ILE A 146 -14.85 -6.00 -9.18
N LEU A 147 -16.12 -5.63 -8.94
CA LEU A 147 -17.25 -6.56 -8.95
C LEU A 147 -17.57 -7.12 -10.34
N ALA A 148 -17.24 -6.42 -11.41
CA ALA A 148 -17.43 -6.93 -12.76
C ALA A 148 -16.33 -7.92 -13.19
N ASN A 149 -15.09 -7.72 -12.74
CA ASN A 149 -13.91 -8.43 -13.28
C ASN A 149 -13.22 -9.38 -12.31
N TYR A 150 -13.47 -9.25 -11.00
CA TYR A 150 -12.75 -9.97 -9.95
C TYR A 150 -13.69 -10.48 -8.84
N PHE A 151 -14.98 -10.62 -9.15
CA PHE A 151 -15.99 -11.03 -8.17
C PHE A 151 -15.68 -12.39 -7.55
N GLU A 152 -15.20 -13.33 -8.37
CA GLU A 152 -14.82 -14.69 -7.95
C GLU A 152 -13.68 -14.71 -6.93
N ARG A 153 -12.91 -13.62 -6.84
CA ARG A 153 -11.85 -13.46 -5.86
C ARG A 153 -12.34 -12.80 -4.57
N CYS A 154 -13.51 -12.19 -4.54
CA CYS A 154 -14.00 -11.47 -3.35
C CYS A 154 -14.39 -12.47 -2.26
N ALA A 155 -13.60 -12.56 -1.20
CA ALA A 155 -13.94 -13.39 -0.02
C ALA A 155 -14.92 -12.66 0.88
N ASN A 156 -14.71 -11.36 1.09
CA ASN A 156 -15.55 -10.51 1.90
C ASN A 156 -15.87 -9.24 1.12
N LEU A 157 -17.14 -8.86 1.13
CA LEU A 157 -17.62 -7.59 0.60
C LEU A 157 -18.45 -6.91 1.69
N HIS A 158 -17.94 -5.79 2.18
CA HIS A 158 -18.57 -4.95 3.18
C HIS A 158 -18.85 -3.58 2.58
N ILE A 159 -20.14 -3.22 2.52
CA ILE A 159 -20.59 -1.93 2.01
C ILE A 159 -21.40 -1.25 3.11
N GLU A 160 -20.95 -0.07 3.50
CA GLU A 160 -21.63 0.86 4.40
C GLU A 160 -22.01 2.13 3.64
N GLY A 161 -23.13 2.76 4.01
CA GLY A 161 -23.59 3.95 3.31
C GLY A 161 -25.06 4.27 3.48
N TYR A 162 -25.53 5.24 2.71
CA TYR A 162 -26.96 5.53 2.55
C TYR A 162 -27.61 4.55 1.57
N GLY A 163 -28.86 4.17 1.83
CA GLY A 163 -29.55 3.13 1.06
C GLY A 163 -29.57 3.39 -0.45
N ASP A 164 -29.86 4.63 -0.85
CA ASP A 164 -30.00 5.02 -2.25
C ASP A 164 -28.68 4.85 -3.04
N ASP A 165 -27.54 5.25 -2.45
CA ASP A 165 -26.22 5.10 -3.07
C ASP A 165 -25.85 3.62 -3.25
N ILE A 166 -26.17 2.80 -2.24
CA ILE A 166 -25.88 1.38 -2.25
C ILE A 166 -26.70 0.66 -3.32
N GLU A 167 -27.98 1.01 -3.46
CA GLU A 167 -28.84 0.45 -4.51
C GLU A 167 -28.36 0.81 -5.91
N GLU A 168 -27.87 2.03 -6.13
CA GLU A 168 -27.30 2.45 -7.42
C GLU A 168 -26.05 1.64 -7.77
N VAL A 169 -25.12 1.50 -6.82
CA VAL A 169 -23.88 0.74 -6.98
C VAL A 169 -24.17 -0.73 -7.29
N LEU A 170 -25.04 -1.33 -6.48
CA LEU A 170 -25.39 -2.75 -6.62
C LEU A 170 -26.21 -3.00 -7.88
N GLY A 171 -27.15 -2.12 -8.23
CA GLY A 171 -27.93 -2.23 -9.46
C GLY A 171 -27.05 -2.24 -10.70
N THR A 172 -26.01 -1.39 -10.71
CA THR A 172 -25.05 -1.31 -11.81
C THR A 172 -24.17 -2.57 -11.87
N ALA A 173 -23.64 -3.02 -10.73
CA ALA A 173 -22.73 -4.16 -10.67
C ALA A 173 -23.44 -5.52 -10.89
N ILE A 174 -24.61 -5.73 -10.29
CA ILE A 174 -25.36 -7.00 -10.38
C ILE A 174 -25.91 -7.22 -11.78
N THR A 175 -26.32 -6.16 -12.49
CA THR A 175 -26.76 -6.27 -13.89
C THR A 175 -25.63 -6.81 -14.78
N ALA A 176 -24.37 -6.48 -14.44
CA ALA A 176 -23.20 -7.04 -15.11
C ALA A 176 -22.91 -8.49 -14.65
N THR A 177 -23.04 -8.78 -13.36
CA THR A 177 -22.64 -10.04 -12.73
C THR A 177 -23.88 -10.89 -12.39
N ARG A 178 -24.36 -11.68 -13.37
CA ARG A 178 -25.65 -12.42 -13.39
C ARG A 178 -25.96 -13.43 -12.24
N GLN A 179 -25.20 -13.46 -11.13
CA GLN A 179 -25.30 -14.53 -10.11
C GLN A 179 -25.16 -14.09 -8.64
N ILE A 180 -25.42 -12.83 -8.29
CA ILE A 180 -25.26 -12.39 -6.89
C ILE A 180 -26.61 -12.39 -6.16
N SER A 181 -26.79 -13.28 -5.19
CA SER A 181 -27.85 -13.18 -4.19
C SER A 181 -27.35 -12.38 -3.00
N LEU A 182 -27.81 -11.13 -2.86
CA LEU A 182 -27.52 -10.34 -1.67
C LEU A 182 -28.57 -10.62 -0.61
N THR A 183 -28.13 -11.00 0.59
CA THR A 183 -28.97 -11.03 1.78
C THR A 183 -28.83 -9.70 2.52
N PRO A 184 -29.84 -8.82 2.50
CA PRO A 184 -29.78 -7.57 3.26
C PRO A 184 -29.72 -7.88 4.76
N PHE A 185 -28.79 -7.25 5.47
CA PHE A 185 -28.66 -7.37 6.92
C PHE A 185 -28.96 -6.03 7.58
N PHE A 186 -30.21 -5.79 7.94
CA PHE A 186 -30.60 -4.53 8.57
C PHE A 186 -30.16 -4.49 10.04
N LEU A 187 -29.04 -3.83 10.33
CA LEU A 187 -28.66 -3.44 11.69
C LEU A 187 -29.33 -2.11 12.06
N PHE A 188 -30.42 -2.17 12.81
CA PHE A 188 -30.98 -0.99 13.47
C PHE A 188 -30.13 -0.64 14.70
N GLN A 189 -29.18 0.30 14.55
CA GLN A 189 -28.53 0.91 15.71
C GLN A 189 -29.49 1.92 16.37
N SER A 190 -30.18 1.46 17.40
CA SER A 190 -31.01 2.26 18.31
C SER A 190 -30.13 3.13 19.21
N HIS A 191 -29.52 4.19 18.68
CA HIS A 191 -29.04 5.29 19.51
C HIS A 191 -30.16 6.34 19.62
N ALA A 192 -30.56 6.65 20.86
CA ALA A 192 -31.67 7.54 21.22
C ALA A 192 -31.39 9.02 20.89
N SER A 193 -31.22 9.33 19.61
CA SER A 193 -31.11 10.67 19.04
C SER A 193 -32.18 10.84 17.92
N PRO A 194 -32.51 12.07 17.51
CA PRO A 194 -33.72 12.39 16.73
C PRO A 194 -33.74 11.69 15.35
N PRO A 195 -34.90 11.66 14.65
CA PRO A 195 -35.11 10.83 13.46
C PRO A 195 -34.27 11.34 12.29
N SER A 196 -33.03 10.88 12.22
CA SER A 196 -32.05 11.31 11.23
C SER A 196 -31.41 10.06 10.63
N ILE A 197 -31.87 9.72 9.43
CA ILE A 197 -31.23 8.89 8.41
C ILE A 197 -30.76 7.50 8.85
N SER A 198 -31.47 6.47 8.38
CA SER A 198 -31.11 5.07 8.57
C SER A 198 -29.80 4.73 7.84
N LYS A 199 -28.76 4.33 8.58
CA LYS A 199 -27.59 3.64 7.98
C LYS A 199 -27.97 2.19 7.70
N ALA A 200 -27.66 1.69 6.51
CA ALA A 200 -27.78 0.28 6.16
C ALA A 200 -26.38 -0.32 6.00
N VAL A 201 -26.17 -1.51 6.56
CA VAL A 201 -24.93 -2.28 6.41
C VAL A 201 -25.26 -3.52 5.60
N TYR A 202 -24.55 -3.73 4.50
CA TYR A 202 -24.71 -4.94 3.70
C TYR A 202 -23.46 -5.80 3.85
N SER A 203 -23.66 -7.02 4.34
CA SER A 203 -22.62 -8.06 4.37
C SER A 203 -23.06 -9.20 3.46
N ALA A 204 -22.26 -9.48 2.44
CA ALA A 204 -22.45 -10.63 1.58
C ALA A 204 -21.47 -11.73 2.00
N GLY A 205 -21.97 -12.75 2.71
CA GLY A 205 -21.22 -14.00 2.90
C GLY A 205 -21.31 -14.84 1.63
N MET A 206 -20.19 -15.04 0.92
CA MET A 206 -20.19 -15.87 -0.28
C MET A 206 -20.15 -17.35 0.09
N SER A 207 -21.22 -18.09 -0.21
CA SER A 207 -21.23 -19.55 -0.20
C SER A 207 -20.99 -20.06 -1.61
N PHE A 208 -19.77 -20.49 -1.92
CA PHE A 208 -19.49 -21.17 -3.18
C PHE A 208 -20.12 -22.56 -3.15
N ALA A 209 -21.17 -22.77 -3.95
CA ALA A 209 -21.68 -24.12 -4.20
C ALA A 209 -20.57 -24.93 -4.89
N GLN A 210 -20.00 -25.91 -4.19
CA GLN A 210 -19.03 -26.83 -4.79
C GLN A 210 -19.76 -27.59 -5.91
N SER A 211 -19.29 -27.38 -7.14
CA SER A 211 -19.81 -28.03 -8.36
C SER A 211 -19.08 -29.33 -8.62
#